data_AF-A0A4U1F9A0-F1
#
_entry.id   AF-A0A4U1F9A0-F1
#
_cell.length_a   1.000
_cell.length_b   1.000
_cell.length_c   1.000
_cell.angle_alpha   90.00
_cell.angle_beta   90.00
_cell.angle_gamma   90.00
#
_symmetry.space_group_name_H-M   'P 1'
#
loop_
_entity.id
_entity.type
_entity.pdbx_description
1 polymer ?
#
loop_
_entity_poly.entity_id
_entity_poly.type
_entity_poly.pdbx_seq_one_letter_code
_entity_poly.pdbx_strand_id
1 'polypeptide(L)'
;CSSKPLIFLSPGFHEKDKKPYCRKDFLAMFSPKCGGCNRPVLENYLSAMDTVWHPECFVCGDCFSSFSTGSFFELDGRPFCELHYHHRRGTLCHGCGQPIAGRCISAMGYKFHPEHFVCAFCLTQLSKGIFREQNDKTYCQPCFNKLFPL
;
A
#
# COMPACT_ATOMS: atom_id res chain seq x y z
N CYS A 1 0.09 40.38 5.53
CA CYS A 1 0.66 39.02 5.65
C CYS A 1 1.75 38.89 4.58
N SER A 2 2.98 38.57 4.99
CA SER A 2 4.30 38.76 4.31
C SER A 2 4.61 40.12 3.66
N SER A 3 3.65 40.99 3.41
CA SER A 3 3.86 42.41 3.11
C SER A 3 2.52 43.12 2.99
N LYS A 4 2.13 43.89 4.02
CA LYS A 4 1.33 45.13 3.90
C LYS A 4 1.10 45.75 5.28
N PRO A 5 1.16 47.10 5.38
CA PRO A 5 1.09 47.84 6.63
C PRO A 5 -0.31 47.76 7.27
N LEU A 6 -0.29 47.86 8.60
CA LEU A 6 -1.41 47.76 9.56
C LEU A 6 -2.39 48.94 9.43
N ILE A 7 -3.14 49.07 8.33
CA ILE A 7 -4.09 50.20 8.18
C ILE A 7 -5.52 49.77 7.83
N PHE A 8 -5.78 48.52 7.46
CA PHE A 8 -7.16 48.06 7.24
C PHE A 8 -7.40 46.74 7.97
N LEU A 9 -8.02 46.89 9.15
CA LEU A 9 -8.49 45.82 10.02
C LEU A 9 -9.55 44.97 9.30
N SER A 10 -9.23 43.71 9.07
CA SER A 10 -10.18 42.59 9.17
C SER A 10 -9.78 41.75 10.40
N PRO A 11 -10.74 41.19 11.16
CA PRO A 11 -10.62 41.01 12.60
C PRO A 11 -9.65 39.90 13.01
N GLY A 12 -8.82 40.20 14.03
CA GLY A 12 -8.09 39.22 14.82
C GLY A 12 -6.67 38.89 14.36
N PHE A 13 -5.72 38.93 15.30
CA PHE A 13 -4.44 38.25 15.20
C PHE A 13 -4.46 37.02 16.12
N HIS A 14 -3.66 36.01 15.79
CA HIS A 14 -3.47 34.84 16.65
C HIS A 14 -2.11 34.95 17.34
N GLU A 15 -2.04 34.69 18.65
CA GLU A 15 -0.78 34.71 19.38
C GLU A 15 -0.29 33.28 19.65
N LYS A 16 1.01 33.03 19.45
CA LYS A 16 1.70 31.83 19.92
C LYS A 16 3.12 32.18 20.34
N ASP A 17 3.56 31.68 21.49
CA ASP A 17 4.89 31.96 22.04
C ASP A 17 5.22 33.47 22.10
N LYS A 18 4.23 34.29 22.48
CA LYS A 18 4.31 35.77 22.55
C LYS A 18 4.57 36.46 21.21
N LYS A 19 4.37 35.77 20.08
CA LYS A 19 4.49 36.34 18.74
C LYS A 19 3.11 36.42 18.07
N PRO A 20 2.72 37.57 17.51
CA PRO A 20 1.47 37.71 16.77
C PRO A 20 1.63 37.17 15.35
N TYR A 21 0.63 36.40 14.90
CA TYR A 21 0.54 35.84 13.57
C TYR A 21 -0.77 36.26 12.91
N CYS A 22 -0.72 36.52 11.61
CA CYS A 22 -1.92 36.63 10.78
C CYS A 22 -2.61 35.25 10.74
N ARG A 23 -3.94 35.17 10.59
CA ARG A 23 -4.67 33.89 10.52
C ARG A 23 -4.03 32.90 9.53
N LYS A 24 -3.64 33.37 8.34
CA LYS A 24 -3.01 32.53 7.31
C LYS A 24 -1.67 31.93 7.78
N ASP A 25 -0.80 32.74 8.39
CA ASP A 25 0.52 32.30 8.86
C ASP A 25 0.38 31.36 10.07
N PHE A 26 -0.54 31.68 10.98
CA PHE A 26 -0.82 30.83 12.14
C PHE A 26 -1.25 29.42 11.71
N LEU A 27 -2.21 29.33 10.77
CA LEU A 27 -2.67 28.05 10.24
C LEU A 27 -1.56 27.32 9.49
N ALA A 28 -0.79 28.02 8.65
CA ALA A 28 0.29 27.40 7.88
C ALA A 28 1.41 26.82 8.77
N MET A 29 1.68 27.44 9.91
CA MET A 29 2.76 27.05 10.82
C MET A 29 2.33 26.05 11.89
N PHE A 30 1.08 26.10 12.35
CA PHE A 30 0.67 25.41 13.57
C PHE A 30 -0.49 24.43 13.39
N SER A 31 -1.19 24.44 12.25
CA SER A 31 -2.18 23.41 11.98
C SER A 31 -1.51 22.09 11.61
N PRO A 32 -2.09 20.94 11.99
CA PRO A 32 -1.59 19.64 11.58
C PRO A 32 -1.67 19.51 10.06
N LYS A 33 -0.68 18.85 9.47
CA LYS A 33 -0.51 18.77 8.01
C LYS A 33 -1.01 17.43 7.50
N CYS A 34 -1.72 17.46 6.38
CA CYS A 34 -2.24 16.27 5.72
C CYS A 34 -1.10 15.34 5.30
N GLY A 35 -1.15 14.06 5.66
CA GLY A 35 -0.18 13.05 5.23
C GLY A 35 -0.03 12.93 3.71
N GLY A 36 -1.12 13.12 2.95
CA GLY A 36 -1.11 13.06 1.49
C GLY A 36 -0.63 14.32 0.76
N CYS A 37 -1.14 15.50 1.10
CA CYS A 37 -0.87 16.74 0.35
C CYS A 37 0.03 17.76 1.08
N ASN A 38 0.40 17.48 2.34
CA ASN A 38 1.22 18.34 3.20
C ASN A 38 0.66 19.76 3.45
N ARG A 39 -0.63 19.98 3.19
CA ARG A 39 -1.33 21.25 3.48
C ARG A 39 -1.98 21.19 4.87
N PRO A 40 -2.19 22.33 5.54
CA PRO A 40 -2.97 22.43 6.77
C PRO A 40 -4.33 21.75 6.67
N VAL A 41 -4.68 20.94 7.65
CA VAL A 41 -6.00 20.33 7.79
C VAL A 41 -6.76 21.08 8.88
N LEU A 42 -7.90 21.66 8.53
CA LEU A 42 -8.63 22.56 9.42
C LEU A 42 -9.82 21.86 10.08
N GLU A 43 -10.63 21.15 9.30
CA GLU A 43 -11.88 20.52 9.71
C GLU A 43 -12.12 19.24 8.88
N ASN A 44 -13.04 18.38 9.33
CA ASN A 44 -13.47 17.16 8.63
C ASN A 44 -12.31 16.29 8.14
N TYR A 45 -11.53 15.77 9.08
CA TYR A 45 -10.32 15.01 8.79
C TYR A 45 -10.38 13.57 9.29
N LEU A 46 -9.51 12.75 8.70
CA LEU A 46 -9.27 11.39 9.13
C LEU A 46 -7.97 11.34 9.94
N SER A 47 -7.97 10.59 11.05
CA SER A 47 -6.76 10.29 11.82
C SER A 47 -6.31 8.87 11.49
N ALA A 48 -5.14 8.72 10.87
CA ALA A 48 -4.57 7.43 10.48
C ALA A 48 -3.06 7.54 10.30
N MET A 49 -2.32 6.45 10.56
CA MET A 49 -0.86 6.37 10.38
C MET A 49 -0.13 7.48 11.14
N ASP A 50 -0.50 7.68 12.41
CA ASP A 50 0.03 8.71 13.31
C ASP A 50 -0.01 10.16 12.76
N THR A 51 -0.91 10.42 11.80
CA THR A 51 -1.09 11.75 11.19
C THR A 51 -2.56 12.01 10.85
N VAL A 52 -2.83 13.22 10.33
CA VAL A 52 -4.15 13.63 9.84
C VAL A 52 -4.19 13.64 8.33
N TRP A 53 -5.38 13.43 7.76
CA TRP A 53 -5.59 13.40 6.33
C TRP A 53 -6.88 14.13 5.96
N HIS A 54 -6.86 14.83 4.82
CA HIS A 54 -8.11 15.15 4.16
C HIS A 54 -8.77 13.84 3.68
N PRO A 55 -10.10 13.69 3.77
CA PRO A 55 -10.80 12.49 3.30
C PRO A 55 -10.46 12.11 1.86
N GLU A 56 -10.32 13.10 0.97
CA GLU A 56 -9.94 12.92 -0.43
C GLU A 56 -8.45 12.61 -0.63
N CYS A 57 -7.60 12.90 0.36
CA CYS A 57 -6.16 12.58 0.32
C CYS A 57 -5.87 11.20 0.90
N PHE A 58 -6.79 10.60 1.65
CA PHE A 58 -6.63 9.26 2.22
C PHE A 58 -7.13 8.19 1.23
N VAL A 59 -6.31 7.95 0.22
CA VAL A 59 -6.60 7.05 -0.91
C VAL A 59 -5.43 6.09 -1.15
N CYS A 60 -5.69 4.98 -1.81
CA CYS A 60 -4.63 4.03 -2.17
C CYS A 60 -3.52 4.70 -3.00
N GLY A 61 -2.26 4.47 -2.63
CA GLY A 61 -1.10 5.04 -3.32
C GLY A 61 -0.92 4.62 -4.79
N ASP A 62 -1.65 3.60 -5.25
CA ASP A 62 -1.58 3.08 -6.63
C ASP A 62 -2.82 3.38 -7.46
N CYS A 63 -4.03 3.07 -6.95
CA CYS A 63 -5.27 3.31 -7.71
C CYS A 63 -6.01 4.59 -7.34
N PHE A 64 -5.54 5.34 -6.33
CA PHE A 64 -6.18 6.57 -5.86
C PHE A 64 -7.65 6.41 -5.44
N SER A 65 -8.10 5.18 -5.23
CA SER A 65 -9.44 4.89 -4.71
C SER A 65 -9.46 5.01 -3.20
N SER A 66 -10.59 5.47 -2.66
CA SER A 66 -10.84 5.43 -1.22
C SER A 66 -11.04 3.98 -0.75
N PHE A 67 -10.90 3.78 0.57
CA PHE A 67 -11.01 2.47 1.19
C PHE A 67 -12.47 2.14 1.50
N SER A 68 -13.21 1.61 0.51
CA SER A 68 -14.64 1.31 0.61
C SER A 68 -15.01 0.33 1.72
N THR A 69 -14.12 -0.59 2.06
CA THR A 69 -14.28 -1.57 3.15
C THR A 69 -13.88 -1.04 4.52
N GLY A 70 -13.44 0.22 4.60
CA GLY A 70 -12.90 0.84 5.81
C GLY A 70 -11.53 0.31 6.24
N SER A 71 -10.95 -0.64 5.50
CA SER A 71 -9.65 -1.25 5.80
C SER A 71 -8.59 -0.79 4.80
N PHE A 72 -7.38 -0.54 5.30
CA PHE A 72 -6.21 -0.16 4.50
C PHE A 72 -4.95 -0.82 5.07
N PHE A 73 -3.89 -0.84 4.27
CA PHE A 73 -2.58 -1.33 4.68
C PHE A 73 -1.54 -0.23 4.48
N GLU A 74 -0.65 -0.08 5.46
CA GLU A 74 0.46 0.87 5.39
C GLU A 74 1.70 0.23 4.76
N LEU A 75 2.32 0.92 3.81
CA LEU A 75 3.63 0.59 3.26
C LEU A 75 4.42 1.87 2.98
N ASP A 76 5.63 1.99 3.54
CA ASP A 76 6.52 3.14 3.37
C ASP A 76 5.84 4.50 3.64
N GLY A 77 5.02 4.57 4.70
CA GLY A 77 4.29 5.79 5.09
C GLY A 77 3.16 6.17 4.14
N ARG A 78 2.69 5.25 3.27
CA ARG A 78 1.53 5.46 2.39
C ARG A 78 0.45 4.38 2.59
N PRO A 79 -0.84 4.74 2.49
CA PRO A 79 -1.92 3.78 2.58
C PRO A 79 -2.18 3.10 1.21
N PHE A 80 -2.45 1.79 1.23
CA PHE A 80 -2.73 0.96 0.07
C PHE A 80 -3.95 0.08 0.30
N CYS A 81 -4.68 -0.22 -0.79
CA CYS A 81 -5.71 -1.25 -0.73
C CYS A 81 -5.02 -2.63 -0.61
N GLU A 82 -5.76 -3.63 -0.14
CA GLU A 82 -5.26 -5.00 0.06
C GLU A 82 -4.52 -5.53 -1.18
N LEU A 83 -5.13 -5.41 -2.35
CA LEU A 83 -4.55 -5.88 -3.61
C LEU A 83 -3.20 -5.23 -3.91
N HIS A 84 -3.12 -3.90 -3.90
CA HIS A 84 -1.88 -3.19 -4.22
C HIS A 84 -0.81 -3.36 -3.15
N TYR A 85 -1.20 -3.46 -1.88
CA TYR A 85 -0.29 -3.82 -0.80
C TYR A 85 0.37 -5.18 -1.06
N HIS A 86 -0.43 -6.21 -1.31
CA HIS A 86 0.09 -7.56 -1.55
C HIS A 86 0.88 -7.68 -2.84
N HIS A 87 0.50 -6.92 -3.88
CA HIS A 87 1.25 -6.81 -5.13
C HIS A 87 2.65 -6.23 -4.89
N ARG A 88 2.75 -5.07 -4.22
CA ARG A 88 4.03 -4.42 -3.90
C ARG A 88 4.93 -5.26 -3.01
N ARG A 89 4.34 -6.01 -2.06
CA ARG A 89 5.12 -6.91 -1.20
C ARG A 89 5.52 -8.23 -1.87
N GLY A 90 5.06 -8.50 -3.09
CA GLY A 90 5.30 -9.78 -3.76
C GLY A 90 4.72 -10.97 -2.98
N THR A 91 3.54 -10.79 -2.38
CA THR A 91 2.86 -11.80 -1.53
C THR A 91 1.61 -12.39 -2.18
N LEU A 92 1.34 -12.05 -3.43
CA LEU A 92 0.28 -12.67 -4.22
C LEU A 92 0.73 -14.05 -4.70
N CYS A 93 -0.19 -15.00 -4.68
CA CYS A 93 0.02 -16.30 -5.30
C CYS A 93 -0.01 -16.17 -6.82
N HIS A 94 1.02 -16.66 -7.49
CA HIS A 94 1.07 -16.66 -8.96
C HIS A 94 0.02 -17.61 -9.58
N GLY A 95 -0.42 -18.64 -8.85
CA GLY A 95 -1.43 -19.59 -9.34
C GLY A 95 -2.87 -19.06 -9.32
N CYS A 96 -3.26 -18.25 -8.32
CA CYS A 96 -4.65 -17.78 -8.17
C CYS A 96 -4.80 -16.24 -8.10
N GLY A 97 -3.69 -15.50 -8.05
CA GLY A 97 -3.69 -14.04 -7.91
C GLY A 97 -4.11 -13.51 -6.53
N GLN A 98 -4.44 -14.39 -5.57
CA GLN A 98 -4.89 -14.00 -4.23
C GLN A 98 -3.71 -13.82 -3.26
N PRO A 99 -3.82 -12.93 -2.26
CA PRO A 99 -2.87 -12.80 -1.17
C PRO A 99 -2.59 -14.12 -0.44
N ILE A 100 -1.33 -14.41 -0.16
CA ILE A 100 -0.94 -15.57 0.63
C ILE A 100 -0.90 -15.19 2.12
N ALA A 101 -1.87 -15.66 2.88
CA ALA A 101 -1.87 -15.56 4.33
C ALA A 101 -1.15 -16.78 4.94
N GLY A 102 0.07 -16.58 5.46
CA GLY A 102 0.83 -17.61 6.18
C GLY A 102 1.86 -18.36 5.33
N ARG A 103 1.79 -19.70 5.31
CA ARG A 103 2.80 -20.53 4.63
C ARG A 103 2.72 -20.34 3.12
N CYS A 104 3.87 -20.09 2.49
CA CYS A 104 4.01 -19.98 1.04
C CYS A 104 5.14 -20.86 0.54
N ILE A 105 5.07 -21.20 -0.75
CA ILE A 105 6.17 -21.82 -1.49
C ILE A 105 6.78 -20.76 -2.40
N SER A 106 8.09 -20.56 -2.29
CA SER A 106 8.86 -19.69 -3.18
C SER A 106 9.55 -20.57 -4.23
N ALA A 107 9.22 -20.37 -5.51
CA ALA A 107 9.80 -21.12 -6.63
C ALA A 107 9.76 -20.26 -7.90
N MET A 108 10.77 -20.38 -8.77
CA MET A 108 10.82 -19.67 -10.07
C MET A 108 10.68 -18.14 -9.95
N GLY A 109 11.17 -17.56 -8.85
CA GLY A 109 11.00 -16.12 -8.57
C GLY A 109 9.59 -15.70 -8.13
N TYR A 110 8.64 -16.63 -8.05
CA TYR A 110 7.25 -16.38 -7.65
C TYR A 110 6.90 -17.01 -6.31
N LYS A 111 5.75 -16.60 -5.75
CA LYS A 111 5.16 -17.21 -4.57
C LYS A 111 3.88 -17.95 -4.91
N PHE A 112 3.66 -19.06 -4.22
CA PHE A 112 2.48 -19.91 -4.39
C PHE A 112 1.90 -20.29 -3.04
N HIS A 113 0.58 -20.46 -2.99
CA HIS A 113 -0.01 -21.29 -1.95
C HIS A 113 0.47 -22.74 -2.13
N PRO A 114 0.64 -23.52 -1.05
CA PRO A 114 1.05 -24.92 -1.15
C PRO A 114 0.19 -25.77 -2.10
N GLU A 115 -1.12 -25.54 -2.11
CA GLU A 115 -2.09 -26.22 -2.96
C GLU A 115 -2.07 -25.76 -4.42
N HIS A 116 -1.53 -24.57 -4.71
CA HIS A 116 -1.41 -24.02 -6.06
C HIS A 116 -0.05 -24.30 -6.71
N PHE A 117 0.89 -24.87 -5.96
CA PHE A 117 2.18 -25.32 -6.49
C PHE A 117 2.09 -26.78 -6.93
N VAL A 118 1.62 -26.99 -8.16
CA VAL A 118 1.26 -28.31 -8.70
C VAL A 118 1.97 -28.61 -10.02
N CYS A 119 2.11 -29.89 -10.34
CA CYS A 119 2.59 -30.34 -11.64
C CYS A 119 1.65 -29.87 -12.75
N ALA A 120 2.17 -29.17 -13.76
CA ALA A 120 1.41 -28.67 -14.90
C ALA A 120 0.75 -29.77 -15.75
N PHE A 121 1.17 -31.03 -15.59
CA PHE A 121 0.60 -32.18 -16.30
C PHE A 121 -0.39 -32.99 -15.44
N CYS A 122 0.03 -33.44 -14.25
CA CYS A 122 -0.79 -34.33 -13.41
C CYS A 122 -1.48 -33.65 -12.23
N LEU A 123 -1.27 -32.34 -12.04
CA LEU A 123 -1.85 -31.51 -10.97
C LEU A 123 -1.51 -31.96 -9.54
N THR A 124 -0.58 -32.91 -9.37
CA THR A 124 -0.09 -33.32 -8.05
C THR A 124 0.69 -32.18 -7.41
N GLN A 125 0.45 -31.93 -6.12
CA GLN A 125 1.20 -30.94 -5.35
C GLN A 125 2.69 -31.29 -5.33
N LEU A 126 3.51 -30.29 -5.64
CA LEU A 126 4.96 -30.39 -5.68
C LEU A 126 5.62 -29.89 -4.38
N SER A 127 4.81 -29.59 -3.36
CA SER A 127 5.26 -29.15 -2.03
C SER A 127 6.09 -30.21 -1.29
N LYS A 128 5.99 -31.48 -1.71
CA LYS A 128 6.72 -32.62 -1.14
C LYS A 128 7.47 -33.35 -2.25
N GLY A 129 8.78 -33.11 -2.37
CA GLY A 129 9.67 -33.84 -3.28
C GLY A 129 10.41 -32.95 -4.27
N ILE A 130 11.06 -33.60 -5.24
CA ILE A 130 11.85 -32.94 -6.29
C ILE A 130 10.93 -32.61 -7.46
N PHE A 131 11.00 -31.37 -7.94
CA PHE A 131 10.34 -30.94 -9.16
C PHE A 131 11.38 -30.48 -10.21
N ARG A 132 10.93 -30.40 -11.45
CA ARG A 132 11.69 -29.84 -12.57
C ARG A 132 10.88 -28.72 -13.20
N GLU A 133 11.58 -27.73 -13.73
CA GLU A 133 11.01 -26.59 -14.44
C GLU A 133 11.30 -26.73 -15.93
N GLN A 134 10.30 -26.46 -16.77
CA GLN A 134 10.44 -26.35 -18.22
C GLN A 134 9.45 -25.30 -18.73
N ASN A 135 9.93 -24.30 -19.48
CA ASN A 135 9.09 -23.24 -20.07
C ASN A 135 8.14 -22.57 -19.06
N ASP A 136 8.67 -22.10 -17.93
CA ASP A 136 7.93 -21.48 -16.81
C ASP A 136 6.84 -22.37 -16.19
N LYS A 137 6.91 -23.68 -16.41
CA LYS A 137 5.99 -24.67 -15.83
C LYS A 137 6.74 -25.67 -14.97
N THR A 138 6.13 -26.08 -13.88
CA THR A 138 6.68 -27.09 -12.97
C THR A 138 6.10 -28.45 -13.24
N TYR A 139 6.95 -29.47 -13.14
CA TYR A 139 6.61 -30.86 -13.38
C TYR A 139 7.15 -31.72 -12.25
N CYS A 140 6.39 -32.74 -11.83
CA CYS A 140 6.97 -33.80 -11.02
C CYS A 140 7.98 -34.59 -11.87
N GLN A 141 8.99 -35.17 -11.23
CA GLN A 141 10.04 -35.92 -11.92
C GLN A 141 9.50 -37.01 -12.88
N PRO A 142 8.48 -37.82 -12.51
CA PRO A 142 7.91 -38.81 -13.44
C PRO A 142 7.30 -38.19 -14.70
N CYS A 143 6.56 -37.09 -14.56
CA CYS A 143 5.96 -36.41 -15.72
C CYS A 143 7.01 -35.72 -16.57
N PHE A 144 8.03 -35.11 -15.95
CA PHE A 144 9.12 -34.49 -16.68
C PHE A 144 9.84 -35.51 -17.56
N ASN A 145 10.25 -36.65 -16.99
CA ASN A 145 10.97 -37.69 -17.74
C ASN A 145 10.12 -38.28 -18.88
N LYS A 146 8.79 -38.35 -18.70
CA LYS A 146 7.87 -38.86 -19.72
C LYS A 146 7.64 -37.85 -20.86
N LEU A 147 7.59 -36.55 -20.54
CA LEU A 147 7.27 -35.49 -21.49
C LEU A 147 8.51 -34.93 -22.20
N PHE A 148 9.67 -35.00 -21.56
CA PHE A 148 10.95 -34.48 -22.06
C PHE A 148 12.05 -35.55 -21.99
N PRO A 149 11.86 -36.71 -22.64
CA PRO A 149 12.94 -37.68 -22.80
C PRO A 149 14.07 -37.06 -23.63
N LEU A 150 15.32 -37.39 -23.24
CA LEU A 150 16.55 -36.97 -23.92
C LEU A 150 16.64 -37.54 -25.34
#